data_AF-A0A8C3KCG3-F1
#
_entry.id   AF-A0A8C3KCG3-F1
#
_cell.length_a   1.000
_cell.length_b   1.000
_cell.length_c   1.000
_cell.angle_alpha   90.00
_cell.angle_beta   90.00
_cell.angle_gamma   90.00
#
_symmetry.space_group_name_H-M   'P 1'
#
loop_
_entity.id
_entity.type
_entity.pdbx_description
1 polymer ?
#
loop_
_entity_poly.entity_id
_entity_poly.type
_entity_poly.pdbx_seq_one_letter_code
_entity_poly.pdbx_strand_id
1 'polypeptide(L)'
;AARLNELLSIRKDIEKGTNAKEQMENEIMAKVQDQMMSSKATKHFSQLAAKLHRRKTDLELHFSKVENDIAQVILNATHTNCRLTVLQKTLGEVDKEIKNVHDLIRRSESEIAKCNLLIANKQEVMSQYNKRLEMILLQLGGQELGPLEIEINKLTKQIEECNSEVMTLQKYWLNQQKELVKLTQEREEQLASLDMLKKQITIMQQKKVRTENEIQQEIKEGKDIEHHMRNMSNDLIKLNVLINKNNSSFEELQHGNVIIENEFVRSLKAAEKESVEMQERHSQLTEEKERLLNSLVEAEHQIMLWEKKIQLTKEMRAAVESLSGRSETQAMKTEIHRMQVRYGQLMKQQEKMIRDMEASVSQRETIALRGEGQKTDKKRITKGEFHRKKEELRKKISETQKNAQDCTKTILELESTQASLSASFLEKQQELCRLQAEAHGLDSDAESLRNKKRWNLLEIVAYQTRQKHLQALREGKYAPLCRTEQAWSNEQQKLRDRLRTINTIIHQIQQEHPQHQRPLQWLSQCLESRLGSREG
;
A
#
# COMPACT_ATOMS: atom_id res chain seq x y z
N ALA A 1 81.48 -9.55 19.52
CA ALA A 1 80.74 -8.62 18.63
C ALA A 1 80.06 -9.38 17.49
N ALA A 2 80.64 -9.46 16.28
CA ALA A 2 79.99 -9.96 15.05
C ALA A 2 79.00 -11.14 15.22
N ARG A 3 79.47 -12.33 15.64
CA ARG A 3 78.64 -13.53 15.84
C ARG A 3 77.40 -13.35 16.73
N LEU A 4 77.42 -12.38 17.65
CA LEU A 4 76.31 -12.09 18.55
C LEU A 4 75.24 -11.23 17.84
N ASN A 5 75.65 -10.30 16.96
CA ASN A 5 74.73 -9.57 16.08
C ASN A 5 74.14 -10.48 15.00
N GLU A 6 74.92 -11.43 14.46
CA GLU A 6 74.42 -12.46 13.52
C GLU A 6 73.33 -13.30 14.18
N LEU A 7 73.56 -13.81 15.40
CA LEU A 7 72.56 -14.54 16.18
C LEU A 7 71.30 -13.68 16.49
N LEU A 8 71.46 -12.39 16.76
CA LEU A 8 70.32 -11.48 16.98
C LEU A 8 69.53 -11.19 15.69
N SER A 9 70.18 -11.08 14.52
CA SER A 9 69.45 -10.99 13.25
C SER A 9 68.71 -12.28 12.96
N ILE A 10 69.38 -13.43 13.05
CA ILE A 10 68.77 -14.75 12.87
C ILE A 10 67.56 -14.92 13.80
N ARG A 11 67.65 -14.52 15.07
CA ARG A 11 66.53 -14.56 16.02
C ARG A 11 65.38 -13.63 15.59
N LYS A 12 65.67 -12.41 15.15
CA LYS A 12 64.68 -11.44 14.67
C LYS A 12 64.02 -11.88 13.36
N ASP A 13 64.75 -12.57 12.49
CA ASP A 13 64.24 -13.08 11.22
C ASP A 13 63.46 -14.39 11.42
N ILE A 14 63.80 -15.20 12.42
CA ILE A 14 62.95 -16.27 12.97
C ILE A 14 61.66 -15.69 13.56
N GLU A 15 61.73 -14.63 14.38
CA GLU A 15 60.55 -13.97 14.97
C GLU A 15 59.62 -13.38 13.89
N LYS A 16 60.17 -12.75 12.83
CA LYS A 16 59.38 -12.38 11.65
C LYS A 16 58.76 -13.61 10.97
N GLY A 17 59.53 -14.68 10.79
CA GLY A 17 59.06 -15.92 10.16
C GLY A 17 57.94 -16.61 10.94
N THR A 18 58.02 -16.63 12.28
CA THR A 18 56.96 -17.16 13.13
C THR A 18 55.73 -16.26 13.13
N ASN A 19 55.89 -14.93 13.17
CA ASN A 19 54.75 -14.01 13.13
C ASN A 19 54.04 -14.05 11.76
N ALA A 20 54.79 -14.14 10.66
CA ALA A 20 54.24 -14.29 9.32
C ALA A 20 53.54 -15.65 9.15
N LYS A 21 54.12 -16.73 9.71
CA LYS A 21 53.48 -18.05 9.77
C LYS A 21 52.17 -17.99 10.57
N GLU A 22 52.16 -17.36 11.74
CA GLU A 22 50.99 -17.23 12.60
C GLU A 22 49.89 -16.39 11.93
N GLN A 23 50.22 -15.29 11.26
CA GLN A 23 49.28 -14.54 10.43
C GLN A 23 48.70 -15.41 9.31
N MET A 24 49.54 -16.15 8.59
CA MET A 24 49.11 -17.02 7.49
C MET A 24 48.26 -18.22 7.99
N GLU A 25 48.57 -18.79 9.15
CA GLU A 25 47.76 -19.83 9.80
C GLU A 25 46.40 -19.28 10.27
N ASN A 26 46.35 -18.05 10.78
CA ASN A 26 45.09 -17.36 11.14
C ASN A 26 44.24 -17.02 9.91
N GLU A 27 44.85 -16.57 8.80
CA GLU A 27 44.14 -16.36 7.54
C GLU A 27 43.59 -17.67 6.95
N ILE A 28 44.37 -18.76 7.01
CA ILE A 28 43.91 -20.10 6.61
C ILE A 28 42.75 -20.57 7.49
N MET A 29 42.84 -20.41 8.82
CA MET A 29 41.74 -20.68 9.75
C MET A 29 40.47 -19.90 9.39
N ALA A 30 40.58 -18.58 9.16
CA ALA A 30 39.45 -17.75 8.75
C ALA A 30 38.82 -18.23 7.43
N LYS A 31 39.62 -18.55 6.41
CA LYS A 31 39.12 -19.06 5.13
C LYS A 31 38.50 -20.45 5.22
N VAL A 32 39.02 -21.33 6.07
CA VAL A 32 38.41 -22.63 6.36
C VAL A 32 37.08 -22.45 7.11
N GLN A 33 36.99 -21.49 8.04
CA GLN A 33 35.76 -21.17 8.75
C GLN A 33 34.68 -20.56 7.84
N ASP A 34 35.05 -19.61 6.96
CA ASP A 34 34.19 -19.07 5.89
C ASP A 34 33.64 -20.20 5.01
N GLN A 35 34.50 -21.10 4.52
CA GLN A 35 34.10 -22.25 3.70
C GLN A 35 33.20 -23.23 4.47
N MET A 36 33.46 -23.46 5.76
CA MET A 36 32.61 -24.32 6.59
C MET A 36 31.21 -23.71 6.79
N MET A 37 31.13 -22.39 7.00
CA MET A 37 29.85 -21.67 7.13
C MET A 37 29.08 -21.62 5.81
N SER A 38 29.76 -21.37 4.69
CA SER A 38 29.19 -21.47 3.34
C SER A 38 28.69 -22.89 3.03
N SER A 39 29.43 -23.93 3.41
CA SER A 39 29.00 -25.33 3.28
C SER A 39 27.77 -25.65 4.13
N LYS A 40 27.69 -25.15 5.37
CA LYS A 40 26.49 -25.28 6.23
C LYS A 40 25.29 -24.57 5.62
N ALA A 41 25.44 -23.32 5.18
CA ALA A 41 24.38 -22.56 4.52
C ALA A 41 23.89 -23.29 3.25
N THR A 42 24.80 -23.75 2.40
CA THR A 42 24.50 -24.52 1.19
C THR A 42 23.74 -25.81 1.49
N LYS A 43 24.10 -26.53 2.57
CA LYS A 43 23.38 -27.73 3.06
C LYS A 43 21.99 -27.39 3.60
N HIS A 44 21.81 -26.27 4.29
CA HIS A 44 20.48 -25.83 4.74
C HIS A 44 19.59 -25.39 3.56
N PHE A 45 20.13 -24.67 2.57
CA PHE A 45 19.39 -24.30 1.37
C PHE A 45 19.04 -25.52 0.49
N SER A 46 19.93 -26.50 0.33
CA SER A 46 19.60 -27.73 -0.42
C SER A 46 18.58 -28.61 0.31
N GLN A 47 18.63 -28.68 1.65
CA GLN A 47 17.57 -29.30 2.46
C GLN A 47 16.23 -28.56 2.34
N LEU A 48 16.24 -27.23 2.31
CA LEU A 48 15.02 -26.43 2.14
C LEU A 48 14.44 -26.60 0.73
N ALA A 49 15.28 -26.57 -0.31
CA ALA A 49 14.89 -26.86 -1.69
C ALA A 49 14.32 -28.28 -1.82
N ALA A 50 14.94 -29.30 -1.22
CA ALA A 50 14.41 -30.66 -1.21
C ALA A 50 13.06 -30.78 -0.49
N LYS A 51 12.84 -30.03 0.61
CA LYS A 51 11.53 -29.94 1.29
C LYS A 51 10.49 -29.24 0.42
N LEU A 52 10.86 -28.16 -0.27
CA LEU A 52 9.99 -27.44 -1.21
C LEU A 52 9.62 -28.31 -2.42
N HIS A 53 10.57 -29.04 -3.00
CA HIS A 53 10.32 -29.97 -4.10
C HIS A 53 9.37 -31.10 -3.69
N ARG A 54 9.56 -31.72 -2.51
CA ARG A 54 8.62 -32.72 -1.98
C ARG A 54 7.22 -32.13 -1.81
N ARG A 55 7.11 -31.00 -1.09
CA ARG A 55 5.81 -30.35 -0.88
C ARG A 55 5.15 -29.90 -2.19
N LYS A 56 5.92 -29.55 -3.21
CA LYS A 56 5.42 -29.31 -4.57
C LYS A 56 4.86 -30.61 -5.18
N THR A 57 5.61 -31.70 -5.20
CA THR A 57 5.12 -32.98 -5.77
C THR A 57 3.94 -33.56 -5.01
N ASP A 58 3.88 -33.35 -3.69
CA ASP A 58 2.74 -33.73 -2.86
C ASP A 58 1.48 -32.93 -3.26
N LEU A 59 1.62 -31.62 -3.48
CA LEU A 59 0.54 -30.74 -3.96
C LEU A 59 0.12 -31.06 -5.40
N GLU A 60 1.05 -31.40 -6.29
CA GLU A 60 0.74 -31.83 -7.66
C GLU A 60 -0.03 -33.16 -7.66
N LEU A 61 0.35 -34.13 -6.83
CA LEU A 61 -0.38 -35.39 -6.65
C LEU A 61 -1.77 -35.17 -6.03
N HIS A 62 -1.89 -34.27 -5.05
CA HIS A 62 -3.19 -33.86 -4.52
C HIS A 62 -4.08 -33.19 -5.57
N PHE A 63 -3.51 -32.35 -6.44
CA PHE A 63 -4.22 -31.68 -7.52
C PHE A 63 -4.77 -32.71 -8.53
N SER A 64 -3.93 -33.61 -9.05
CA SER A 64 -4.39 -34.65 -9.98
C SER A 64 -5.34 -35.67 -9.35
N LYS A 65 -5.29 -35.87 -8.02
CA LYS A 65 -6.36 -36.59 -7.33
C LYS A 65 -7.69 -35.83 -7.37
N VAL A 66 -7.69 -34.53 -7.05
CA VAL A 66 -8.90 -33.69 -7.09
C VAL A 66 -9.45 -33.60 -8.52
N GLU A 67 -8.62 -33.50 -9.54
CA GLU A 67 -9.04 -33.55 -10.96
C GLU A 67 -9.75 -34.87 -11.30
N ASN A 68 -9.23 -36.01 -10.82
CA ASN A 68 -9.83 -37.32 -11.01
C ASN A 68 -11.16 -37.47 -10.23
N ASP A 69 -11.20 -37.02 -8.97
CA ASP A 69 -12.42 -37.00 -8.15
C ASP A 69 -13.51 -36.11 -8.82
N ILE A 70 -13.13 -34.97 -9.41
CA ILE A 70 -14.02 -34.11 -10.22
C ILE A 70 -14.51 -34.83 -11.48
N ALA A 71 -13.61 -35.48 -12.24
CA ALA A 71 -13.97 -36.23 -13.44
C ALA A 71 -14.96 -37.38 -13.13
N GLN A 72 -14.76 -38.08 -12.01
CA GLN A 72 -15.66 -39.13 -11.53
C GLN A 72 -17.01 -38.57 -11.10
N VAL A 73 -17.07 -37.38 -10.48
CA VAL A 73 -18.33 -36.69 -10.16
C VAL A 73 -19.07 -36.26 -11.43
N ILE A 74 -18.37 -35.75 -12.45
CA ILE A 74 -18.95 -35.40 -13.75
C ILE A 74 -19.51 -36.65 -14.47
N LEU A 75 -18.78 -37.78 -14.44
CA LEU A 75 -19.24 -39.05 -14.98
C LEU A 75 -20.50 -39.57 -14.25
N ASN A 76 -20.54 -39.45 -12.93
CA ASN A 76 -21.71 -39.82 -12.12
C ASN A 76 -22.92 -38.89 -12.41
N ALA A 77 -22.69 -37.59 -12.57
CA ALA A 77 -23.72 -36.61 -12.90
C ALA A 77 -24.31 -36.82 -14.31
N THR A 78 -23.47 -37.10 -15.31
CA THR A 78 -23.91 -37.42 -16.68
C THR A 78 -24.64 -38.77 -16.75
N HIS A 79 -24.20 -39.79 -16.00
CA HIS A 79 -24.91 -41.07 -15.88
C HIS A 79 -26.29 -40.92 -15.22
N THR A 80 -26.40 -40.16 -14.12
CA THR A 80 -27.69 -39.92 -13.45
C THR A 80 -28.63 -39.05 -14.31
N ASN A 81 -28.11 -38.06 -15.03
CA ASN A 81 -28.89 -37.27 -15.98
C ASN A 81 -29.42 -38.13 -17.14
N CYS A 82 -28.58 -39.02 -17.70
CA CYS A 82 -29.00 -39.98 -18.74
C CYS A 82 -30.15 -40.88 -18.24
N ARG A 83 -30.05 -41.40 -17.01
CA ARG A 83 -31.14 -42.16 -16.37
C ARG A 83 -32.41 -41.35 -16.15
N LEU A 84 -32.30 -40.06 -15.80
CA LEU A 84 -33.47 -39.17 -15.69
C LEU A 84 -34.15 -38.97 -17.05
N THR A 85 -33.41 -38.74 -18.13
CA THR A 85 -33.96 -38.62 -19.49
C THR A 85 -34.70 -39.89 -19.92
N VAL A 86 -34.15 -41.08 -19.61
CA VAL A 86 -34.83 -42.36 -19.88
C VAL A 86 -36.11 -42.50 -19.07
N LEU A 87 -36.09 -42.17 -17.77
CA LEU A 87 -37.28 -42.22 -16.90
C LEU A 87 -38.36 -41.20 -17.29
N GLN A 88 -37.98 -40.02 -17.78
CA GLN A 88 -38.93 -39.05 -18.35
C GLN A 88 -39.57 -39.57 -19.64
N LYS A 89 -38.80 -40.27 -20.50
CA LYS A 89 -39.33 -40.90 -21.71
C LYS A 89 -40.33 -42.00 -21.39
N THR A 90 -40.01 -42.91 -20.46
CA THR A 90 -40.94 -43.98 -20.07
C THR A 90 -42.17 -43.46 -19.35
N LEU A 91 -42.05 -42.41 -18.52
CA LEU A 91 -43.21 -41.72 -17.94
C LEU A 91 -44.11 -41.13 -19.04
N GLY A 92 -43.54 -40.47 -20.04
CA GLY A 92 -44.26 -39.93 -21.21
C GLY A 92 -44.79 -40.99 -22.19
N GLU A 93 -44.43 -42.26 -22.01
CA GLU A 93 -45.00 -43.41 -22.72
C GLU A 93 -46.19 -43.98 -21.92
N VAL A 94 -46.04 -44.18 -20.61
CA VAL A 94 -47.13 -44.57 -19.70
C VAL A 94 -48.27 -43.53 -19.70
N ASP A 95 -47.97 -42.24 -19.72
CA ASP A 95 -48.98 -41.16 -19.84
C ASP A 95 -49.81 -41.25 -21.14
N LYS A 96 -49.27 -41.83 -22.21
CA LYS A 96 -50.01 -42.08 -23.46
C LYS A 96 -50.87 -43.33 -23.34
N GLU A 97 -50.36 -44.38 -22.71
CA GLU A 97 -51.15 -45.59 -22.42
C GLU A 97 -52.35 -45.28 -21.53
N ILE A 98 -52.15 -44.50 -20.46
CA ILE A 98 -53.23 -44.05 -19.56
C ILE A 98 -54.30 -43.26 -20.34
N LYS A 99 -53.90 -42.38 -21.27
CA LYS A 99 -54.84 -41.64 -22.14
C LYS A 99 -55.58 -42.56 -23.12
N ASN A 100 -54.88 -43.49 -23.76
CA ASN A 100 -55.48 -44.48 -24.65
C ASN A 100 -56.51 -45.36 -23.93
N VAL A 101 -56.23 -45.76 -22.68
CA VAL A 101 -57.15 -46.53 -21.82
C VAL A 101 -58.35 -45.68 -21.39
N HIS A 102 -58.17 -44.41 -20.99
CA HIS A 102 -59.29 -43.51 -20.72
C HIS A 102 -60.18 -43.30 -21.95
N ASP A 103 -59.58 -43.16 -23.13
CA ASP A 103 -60.33 -43.03 -24.39
C ASP A 103 -61.06 -44.31 -24.80
N LEU A 104 -60.61 -45.49 -24.35
CA LEU A 104 -61.31 -46.76 -24.52
C LEU A 104 -62.47 -46.90 -23.52
N ILE A 105 -62.24 -46.56 -22.24
CA ILE A 105 -63.28 -46.55 -21.19
C ILE A 105 -64.42 -45.58 -21.58
N ARG A 106 -64.09 -44.35 -21.99
CA ARG A 106 -65.07 -43.36 -22.46
C ARG A 106 -65.90 -43.84 -23.66
N ARG A 107 -65.35 -44.73 -24.49
CA ARG A 107 -66.07 -45.39 -25.59
C ARG A 107 -67.02 -46.47 -25.06
N SER A 108 -66.55 -47.37 -24.21
CA SER A 108 -67.40 -48.43 -23.64
C SER A 108 -68.49 -47.89 -22.72
N GLU A 109 -68.25 -46.82 -21.96
CA GLU A 109 -69.27 -46.09 -21.20
C GLU A 109 -70.38 -45.51 -22.12
N SER A 110 -69.99 -44.93 -23.26
CA SER A 110 -70.95 -44.44 -24.28
C SER A 110 -71.77 -45.57 -24.90
N GLU A 111 -71.19 -46.77 -25.07
CA GLU A 111 -71.89 -47.95 -25.56
C GLU A 111 -72.80 -48.56 -24.51
N ILE A 112 -72.36 -48.66 -23.25
CA ILE A 112 -73.18 -49.09 -22.11
C ILE A 112 -74.38 -48.16 -21.94
N ALA A 113 -74.22 -46.84 -22.07
CA ALA A 113 -75.32 -45.89 -22.02
C ALA A 113 -76.37 -46.13 -23.12
N LYS A 114 -75.94 -46.43 -24.36
CA LYS A 114 -76.84 -46.78 -25.48
C LYS A 114 -77.54 -48.12 -25.23
N CYS A 115 -76.82 -49.12 -24.74
CA CYS A 115 -77.37 -50.43 -24.39
C CYS A 115 -78.41 -50.33 -23.27
N ASN A 116 -78.15 -49.55 -22.21
CA ASN A 116 -79.09 -49.31 -21.12
C ASN A 116 -80.39 -48.64 -21.61
N LEU A 117 -80.29 -47.66 -22.51
CA LEU A 117 -81.46 -47.01 -23.12
C LEU A 117 -82.26 -47.99 -24.01
N LEU A 118 -81.59 -48.87 -24.75
CA LEU A 118 -82.25 -49.93 -25.53
C LEU A 118 -82.87 -51.03 -24.65
N ILE A 119 -82.27 -51.34 -23.50
CA ILE A 119 -82.84 -52.25 -22.49
C ILE A 119 -84.10 -51.63 -21.88
N ALA A 120 -84.07 -50.35 -21.47
CA ALA A 120 -85.24 -49.65 -20.93
C ALA A 120 -86.43 -49.69 -21.91
N ASN A 121 -86.19 -49.35 -23.19
CA ASN A 121 -87.23 -49.40 -24.23
C ASN A 121 -87.78 -50.83 -24.43
N LYS A 122 -86.93 -51.86 -24.40
CA LYS A 122 -87.38 -53.26 -24.49
C LYS A 122 -88.18 -53.69 -23.25
N GLN A 123 -87.80 -53.22 -22.06
CA GLN A 123 -88.45 -53.57 -20.81
C GLN A 123 -89.81 -52.89 -20.65
N GLU A 124 -89.99 -51.68 -21.20
CA GLU A 124 -91.31 -51.06 -21.37
C GLU A 124 -92.21 -51.92 -22.29
N VAL A 125 -91.71 -52.31 -23.46
CA VAL A 125 -92.44 -53.17 -24.41
C VAL A 125 -92.78 -54.54 -23.79
N MET A 126 -91.88 -55.14 -23.00
CA MET A 126 -92.18 -56.36 -22.23
C MET A 126 -93.27 -56.12 -21.17
N SER A 127 -93.30 -54.96 -20.50
CA SER A 127 -94.38 -54.62 -19.56
C SER A 127 -95.74 -54.49 -20.27
N GLN A 128 -95.74 -53.90 -21.48
CA GLN A 128 -96.95 -53.82 -22.32
C GLN A 128 -97.44 -55.20 -22.76
N TYR A 129 -96.54 -56.10 -23.18
CA TYR A 129 -96.90 -57.48 -23.51
C TYR A 129 -97.37 -58.28 -22.29
N ASN A 130 -96.71 -58.16 -21.13
CA ASN A 130 -97.12 -58.88 -19.92
C ASN A 130 -98.52 -58.48 -19.47
N LYS A 131 -98.86 -57.18 -19.45
CA LYS A 131 -100.22 -56.71 -19.15
C LYS A 131 -101.28 -57.26 -20.13
N ARG A 132 -100.91 -57.45 -21.40
CA ARG A 132 -101.78 -58.08 -22.40
C ARG A 132 -101.90 -59.59 -22.20
N LEU A 133 -100.86 -60.25 -21.72
CA LEU A 133 -100.82 -61.67 -21.38
C LEU A 133 -101.65 -61.94 -20.11
N GLU A 134 -101.58 -61.07 -19.10
CA GLU A 134 -102.44 -61.09 -17.90
C GLU A 134 -103.93 -60.95 -18.27
N MET A 135 -104.30 -60.00 -19.14
CA MET A 135 -105.69 -59.91 -19.64
C MET A 135 -106.15 -61.19 -20.36
N ILE A 136 -105.28 -61.83 -21.13
CA ILE A 136 -105.62 -63.07 -21.87
C ILE A 136 -105.73 -64.27 -20.91
N LEU A 137 -104.86 -64.37 -19.89
CA LEU A 137 -104.93 -65.40 -18.84
C LEU A 137 -106.19 -65.25 -17.98
N LEU A 138 -106.60 -64.02 -17.67
CA LEU A 138 -107.86 -63.71 -16.98
C LEU A 138 -109.10 -64.04 -17.84
N GLN A 139 -108.97 -64.04 -19.17
CA GLN A 139 -110.07 -64.38 -20.10
C GLN A 139 -110.16 -65.87 -20.43
N LEU A 140 -109.06 -66.63 -20.38
CA LEU A 140 -109.02 -68.03 -20.81
C LEU A 140 -109.25 -69.07 -19.70
N GLY A 141 -109.52 -68.63 -18.46
CA GLY A 141 -109.86 -69.54 -17.35
C GLY A 141 -108.68 -70.43 -16.96
N GLY A 142 -107.74 -69.87 -16.19
CA GLY A 142 -106.52 -70.56 -15.74
C GLY A 142 -106.79 -71.97 -15.21
N GLN A 143 -106.15 -72.96 -15.84
CA GLN A 143 -106.43 -74.38 -15.66
C GLN A 143 -106.25 -74.83 -14.19
N GLU A 144 -107.24 -75.57 -13.67
CA GLU A 144 -107.29 -75.94 -12.26
C GLU A 144 -106.15 -76.88 -11.84
N LEU A 145 -105.38 -76.46 -10.83
CA LEU A 145 -104.69 -77.34 -9.89
C LEU A 145 -105.54 -77.41 -8.62
N GLY A 146 -105.47 -78.52 -7.86
CA GLY A 146 -106.28 -78.66 -6.64
C GLY A 146 -105.94 -77.58 -5.61
N PRO A 147 -106.89 -77.05 -4.81
CA PRO A 147 -106.61 -75.98 -3.84
C PRO A 147 -105.44 -76.27 -2.89
N LEU A 148 -105.31 -77.53 -2.46
CA LEU A 148 -104.20 -78.01 -1.64
C LEU A 148 -102.87 -78.08 -2.40
N GLU A 149 -102.89 -78.41 -3.70
CA GLU A 149 -101.69 -78.39 -4.54
C GLU A 149 -101.25 -76.96 -4.86
N ILE A 150 -102.19 -76.03 -5.05
CA ILE A 150 -101.91 -74.59 -5.16
C ILE A 150 -101.28 -74.09 -3.85
N GLU A 151 -101.80 -74.48 -2.68
CA GLU A 151 -101.26 -74.06 -1.39
C GLU A 151 -99.88 -74.68 -1.10
N ILE A 152 -99.67 -75.97 -1.39
CA ILE A 152 -98.36 -76.63 -1.30
C ILE A 152 -97.36 -76.00 -2.25
N ASN A 153 -97.70 -75.77 -3.52
CA ASN A 153 -96.81 -75.11 -4.48
C ASN A 153 -96.51 -73.66 -4.10
N LYS A 154 -97.48 -72.93 -3.55
CA LYS A 154 -97.29 -71.56 -3.03
C LYS A 154 -96.33 -71.54 -1.84
N LEU A 155 -96.52 -72.43 -0.86
CA LEU A 155 -95.63 -72.54 0.30
C LEU A 155 -94.22 -73.00 -0.10
N THR A 156 -94.13 -73.96 -1.03
CA THR A 156 -92.84 -74.44 -1.58
C THR A 156 -92.12 -73.29 -2.29
N LYS A 157 -92.81 -72.53 -3.15
CA LYS A 157 -92.25 -71.36 -3.82
C LYS A 157 -91.83 -70.27 -2.84
N GLN A 158 -92.59 -70.02 -1.78
CA GLN A 158 -92.20 -69.07 -0.73
C GLN A 158 -90.97 -69.54 0.06
N ILE A 159 -90.82 -70.84 0.28
CA ILE A 159 -89.62 -71.44 0.89
C ILE A 159 -88.42 -71.33 -0.07
N GLU A 160 -88.60 -71.56 -1.38
CA GLU A 160 -87.56 -71.38 -2.40
C GLU A 160 -87.13 -69.92 -2.55
N GLU A 161 -88.08 -68.98 -2.59
CA GLU A 161 -87.84 -67.54 -2.60
C GLU A 161 -87.05 -67.11 -1.36
N CYS A 162 -87.52 -67.49 -0.16
CA CYS A 162 -86.82 -67.19 1.10
C CYS A 162 -85.43 -67.84 1.19
N ASN A 163 -85.25 -69.07 0.72
CA ASN A 163 -83.93 -69.72 0.64
C ASN A 163 -83.00 -69.00 -0.36
N SER A 164 -83.54 -68.51 -1.48
CA SER A 164 -82.77 -67.72 -2.44
C SER A 164 -82.31 -66.38 -1.84
N GLU A 165 -83.18 -65.70 -1.10
CA GLU A 165 -82.84 -64.48 -0.35
C GLU A 165 -81.74 -64.76 0.67
N VAL A 166 -81.88 -65.80 1.51
CA VAL A 166 -80.85 -66.23 2.47
C VAL A 166 -79.52 -66.52 1.79
N MET A 167 -79.51 -67.21 0.64
CA MET A 167 -78.30 -67.46 -0.14
C MET A 167 -77.67 -66.18 -0.71
N THR A 168 -78.47 -65.21 -1.17
CA THR A 168 -77.95 -63.91 -1.61
C THR A 168 -77.37 -63.10 -0.45
N LEU A 169 -78.01 -63.11 0.72
CA LEU A 169 -77.56 -62.43 1.93
C LEU A 169 -76.29 -63.05 2.51
N GLN A 170 -76.17 -64.38 2.51
CA GLN A 170 -74.92 -65.07 2.89
C GLN A 170 -73.79 -64.72 1.92
N LYS A 171 -74.03 -64.71 0.61
CA LYS A 171 -73.05 -64.33 -0.40
C LYS A 171 -72.63 -62.86 -0.27
N TYR A 172 -73.56 -61.96 0.03
CA TYR A 172 -73.29 -60.56 0.33
C TYR A 172 -72.44 -60.40 1.61
N TRP A 173 -72.81 -61.10 2.68
CA TRP A 173 -72.07 -61.10 3.95
C TRP A 173 -70.63 -61.62 3.78
N LEU A 174 -70.43 -62.72 3.04
CA LEU A 174 -69.09 -63.23 2.72
C LEU A 174 -68.25 -62.24 1.92
N ASN A 175 -68.85 -61.52 0.97
CA ASN A 175 -68.16 -60.44 0.23
C ASN A 175 -67.77 -59.28 1.16
N GLN A 176 -68.66 -58.85 2.07
CA GLN A 176 -68.37 -57.80 3.06
C GLN A 176 -67.29 -58.25 4.05
N GLN A 177 -67.31 -59.50 4.51
CA GLN A 177 -66.27 -60.07 5.37
C GLN A 177 -64.91 -60.10 4.65
N LYS A 178 -64.88 -60.48 3.36
CA LYS A 178 -63.66 -60.50 2.55
C LYS A 178 -63.07 -59.09 2.39
N GLU A 179 -63.90 -58.08 2.12
CA GLU A 179 -63.42 -56.70 2.00
C GLU A 179 -62.96 -56.14 3.36
N LEU A 180 -63.65 -56.48 4.46
CA LEU A 180 -63.22 -56.13 5.81
C LEU A 180 -61.84 -56.70 6.16
N VAL A 181 -61.56 -57.96 5.80
CA VAL A 181 -60.23 -58.58 5.99
C VAL A 181 -59.18 -57.86 5.14
N LYS A 182 -59.47 -57.58 3.87
CA LYS A 182 -58.58 -56.85 2.96
C LYS A 182 -58.25 -55.45 3.50
N LEU A 183 -59.25 -54.66 3.89
CA LEU A 183 -59.08 -53.33 4.49
C LEU A 183 -58.33 -53.38 5.84
N THR A 184 -58.45 -54.47 6.59
CA THR A 184 -57.68 -54.68 7.83
C THR A 184 -56.20 -54.92 7.52
N GLN A 185 -55.88 -55.74 6.51
CA GLN A 185 -54.50 -55.95 6.06
C GLN A 185 -53.89 -54.64 5.50
N GLU A 186 -54.62 -53.93 4.64
CA GLU A 186 -54.18 -52.62 4.10
C GLU A 186 -53.88 -51.61 5.22
N ARG A 187 -54.68 -51.61 6.30
CA ARG A 187 -54.44 -50.79 7.50
C ARG A 187 -53.17 -51.22 8.25
N GLU A 188 -52.91 -52.51 8.38
CA GLU A 188 -51.70 -53.02 9.08
C GLU A 188 -50.43 -52.70 8.29
N GLU A 189 -50.46 -52.85 6.97
CA GLU A 189 -49.37 -52.43 6.06
C GLU A 189 -49.12 -50.91 6.14
N GLN A 190 -50.19 -50.10 6.16
CA GLN A 190 -50.09 -48.65 6.38
C GLN A 190 -49.47 -48.31 7.73
N LEU A 191 -49.88 -48.98 8.82
CA LEU A 191 -49.31 -48.77 10.16
C LEU A 191 -47.82 -49.13 10.22
N ALA A 192 -47.41 -50.24 9.59
CA ALA A 192 -46.01 -50.62 9.49
C ALA A 192 -45.19 -49.58 8.70
N SER A 193 -45.72 -49.06 7.60
CA SER A 193 -45.07 -47.99 6.81
C SER A 193 -44.92 -46.69 7.62
N LEU A 194 -45.94 -46.34 8.41
CA LEU A 194 -45.99 -45.14 9.25
C LEU A 194 -44.95 -45.21 10.38
N ASP A 195 -44.76 -46.38 11.01
CA ASP A 195 -43.73 -46.57 12.02
C ASP A 195 -42.31 -46.62 11.46
N MET A 196 -42.13 -47.06 10.21
CA MET A 196 -40.85 -46.90 9.49
C MET A 196 -40.55 -45.43 9.18
N LEU A 197 -41.55 -44.64 8.77
CA LEU A 197 -41.41 -43.20 8.56
C LEU A 197 -41.11 -42.46 9.88
N LYS A 198 -41.74 -42.81 11.01
CA LYS A 198 -41.39 -42.29 12.34
C LYS A 198 -39.91 -42.53 12.67
N LYS A 199 -39.41 -43.76 12.48
CA LYS A 199 -37.99 -44.12 12.71
C LYS A 199 -37.05 -43.27 11.84
N GLN A 200 -37.39 -43.10 10.55
CA GLN A 200 -36.62 -42.27 9.63
C GLN A 200 -36.60 -40.79 10.07
N ILE A 201 -37.73 -40.22 10.49
CA ILE A 201 -37.83 -38.85 11.01
C ILE A 201 -36.94 -38.68 12.25
N THR A 202 -36.96 -39.62 13.21
CA THR A 202 -36.10 -39.60 14.40
C THR A 202 -34.61 -39.62 14.02
N ILE A 203 -34.20 -40.46 13.06
CA ILE A 203 -32.81 -40.51 12.57
C ILE A 203 -32.40 -39.19 11.91
N MET A 204 -33.27 -38.60 11.09
CA MET A 204 -32.99 -37.30 10.44
C MET A 204 -32.92 -36.16 11.45
N GLN A 205 -33.77 -36.15 12.48
CA GLN A 205 -33.73 -35.17 13.57
C GLN A 205 -32.45 -35.31 14.40
N GLN A 206 -31.98 -36.53 14.68
CA GLN A 206 -30.69 -36.76 15.34
C GLN A 206 -29.52 -36.30 14.47
N LYS A 207 -29.53 -36.56 13.17
CA LYS A 207 -28.52 -36.04 12.23
C LYS A 207 -28.50 -34.51 12.22
N LYS A 208 -29.67 -33.87 12.13
CA LYS A 208 -29.81 -32.41 12.20
C LYS A 208 -29.16 -31.82 13.46
N VAL A 209 -29.40 -32.43 14.63
CA VAL A 209 -28.82 -31.94 15.90
C VAL A 209 -27.29 -32.08 15.92
N ARG A 210 -26.73 -33.14 15.32
CA ARG A 210 -25.26 -33.26 15.18
C ARG A 210 -24.69 -32.17 14.26
N THR A 211 -25.25 -32.01 13.06
CA THR A 211 -24.80 -30.98 12.11
C THR A 211 -24.99 -29.55 12.65
N GLU A 212 -26.04 -29.29 13.44
CA GLU A 212 -26.20 -28.01 14.12
C GLU A 212 -25.11 -27.81 15.18
N ASN A 213 -24.81 -28.81 16.01
CA ASN A 213 -23.75 -28.71 17.01
C ASN A 213 -22.36 -28.51 16.36
N GLU A 214 -22.09 -29.19 15.24
CA GLU A 214 -20.89 -29.00 14.41
C GLU A 214 -20.80 -27.55 13.89
N ILE A 215 -21.88 -27.01 13.31
CA ILE A 215 -21.96 -25.61 12.87
C ILE A 215 -21.76 -24.63 14.04
N GLN A 216 -22.34 -24.89 15.22
CA GLN A 216 -22.17 -24.05 16.41
C GLN A 216 -20.77 -24.17 17.04
N GLN A 217 -19.98 -25.20 16.71
CA GLN A 217 -18.56 -25.31 17.06
C GLN A 217 -17.71 -24.48 16.10
N GLU A 218 -17.86 -24.66 14.79
CA GLU A 218 -17.18 -23.86 13.75
C GLU A 218 -17.42 -22.35 13.93
N ILE A 219 -18.64 -21.95 14.31
CA ILE A 219 -19.00 -20.55 14.63
C ILE A 219 -18.28 -20.01 15.89
N LYS A 220 -17.83 -20.86 16.81
CA LYS A 220 -17.00 -20.44 17.96
C LYS A 220 -15.53 -20.34 17.55
N GLU A 221 -15.00 -21.40 16.93
CA GLU A 221 -13.61 -21.45 16.49
C GLU A 221 -13.29 -20.28 15.53
N GLY A 222 -14.21 -19.94 14.62
CA GLY A 222 -14.10 -18.74 13.78
C GLY A 222 -14.05 -17.42 14.58
N LYS A 223 -14.83 -17.27 15.66
CA LYS A 223 -14.79 -16.06 16.52
C LYS A 223 -13.52 -15.96 17.34
N ASP A 224 -12.98 -17.10 17.77
CA ASP A 224 -11.73 -17.17 18.52
C ASP A 224 -10.53 -16.86 17.61
N ILE A 225 -10.56 -17.36 16.37
CA ILE A 225 -9.61 -16.99 15.30
C ILE A 225 -9.70 -15.49 14.98
N GLU A 226 -10.90 -14.93 14.79
CA GLU A 226 -11.06 -13.49 14.60
C GLU A 226 -10.52 -12.68 15.78
N HIS A 227 -10.74 -13.14 17.02
CA HIS A 227 -10.20 -12.46 18.20
C HIS A 227 -8.67 -12.50 18.21
N HIS A 228 -8.07 -13.64 17.88
CA HIS A 228 -6.62 -13.77 17.75
C HIS A 228 -6.07 -12.86 16.64
N MET A 229 -6.71 -12.80 15.47
CA MET A 229 -6.35 -11.88 14.38
C MET A 229 -6.47 -10.40 14.80
N ARG A 230 -7.52 -10.04 15.54
CA ARG A 230 -7.69 -8.68 16.09
C ARG A 230 -6.58 -8.34 17.10
N ASN A 231 -6.16 -9.30 17.93
CA ASN A 231 -5.03 -9.11 18.86
C ASN A 231 -3.69 -8.94 18.11
N MET A 232 -3.40 -9.79 17.12
CA MET A 232 -2.21 -9.63 16.26
C MET A 232 -2.21 -8.30 15.50
N SER A 233 -3.36 -7.84 15.02
CA SER A 233 -3.49 -6.53 14.36
C SER A 233 -3.19 -5.38 15.33
N ASN A 234 -3.68 -5.44 16.57
CA ASN A 234 -3.33 -4.48 17.61
C ASN A 234 -1.82 -4.49 17.93
N ASP A 235 -1.17 -5.66 17.94
CA ASP A 235 0.26 -5.76 18.20
C ASP A 235 1.12 -5.26 17.02
N LEU A 236 0.68 -5.46 15.78
CA LEU A 236 1.27 -4.82 14.60
C LEU A 236 1.14 -3.29 14.66
N ILE A 237 0.01 -2.76 15.13
CA ILE A 237 -0.19 -1.31 15.33
C ILE A 237 0.77 -0.78 16.41
N LYS A 238 0.91 -1.47 17.56
CA LYS A 238 1.89 -1.12 18.60
C LYS A 238 3.32 -1.12 18.05
N LEU A 239 3.68 -2.15 17.27
CA LEU A 239 5.00 -2.29 16.68
C LEU A 239 5.30 -1.17 15.67
N ASN A 240 4.34 -0.79 14.83
CA ASN A 240 4.46 0.37 13.93
C ASN A 240 4.61 1.69 14.69
N VAL A 241 3.90 1.90 15.80
CA VAL A 241 4.07 3.06 16.68
C VAL A 241 5.47 3.09 17.31
N LEU A 242 6.00 1.94 17.72
CA LEU A 242 7.36 1.82 18.25
C LEU A 242 8.43 2.07 17.17
N ILE A 243 8.24 1.58 15.94
CA ILE A 243 9.11 1.89 14.79
C ILE A 243 9.11 3.39 14.51
N ASN A 244 7.95 4.04 14.42
CA ASN A 244 7.86 5.48 14.16
C ASN A 244 8.53 6.30 15.29
N LYS A 245 8.36 5.89 16.55
CA LYS A 245 9.06 6.52 17.69
C LYS A 245 10.57 6.31 17.63
N ASN A 246 11.03 5.13 17.22
CA ASN A 246 12.46 4.86 17.05
C ASN A 246 13.06 5.67 15.89
N ASN A 247 12.34 5.80 14.77
CA ASN A 247 12.77 6.57 13.60
C ASN A 247 12.85 8.07 13.92
N SER A 248 11.82 8.65 14.55
CA SER A 248 11.87 10.06 14.99
C SER A 248 13.01 10.32 16.00
N SER A 249 13.24 9.42 16.96
CA SER A 249 14.39 9.54 17.86
C SER A 249 15.74 9.38 17.15
N PHE A 250 15.83 8.58 16.09
CA PHE A 250 17.01 8.47 15.24
C PHE A 250 17.24 9.74 14.40
N GLU A 251 16.18 10.32 13.82
CA GLU A 251 16.22 11.59 13.10
C GLU A 251 16.63 12.76 14.02
N GLU A 252 16.07 12.84 15.24
CA GLU A 252 16.49 13.78 16.28
C GLU A 252 17.98 13.66 16.62
N LEU A 253 18.49 12.44 16.82
CA LEU A 253 19.91 12.19 17.07
C LEU A 253 20.79 12.51 15.85
N GLN A 254 20.33 12.22 14.62
CA GLN A 254 21.05 12.56 13.40
C GLN A 254 21.13 14.08 13.20
N HIS A 255 20.03 14.81 13.41
CA HIS A 255 20.02 16.27 13.39
C HIS A 255 20.91 16.86 14.50
N GLY A 256 20.86 16.31 15.72
CA GLY A 256 21.74 16.70 16.82
C GLY A 256 23.23 16.55 16.45
N ASN A 257 23.61 15.40 15.90
CA ASN A 257 24.98 15.16 15.44
C ASN A 257 25.41 16.16 14.34
N VAL A 258 24.55 16.46 13.37
CA VAL A 258 24.84 17.44 12.30
C VAL A 258 24.97 18.87 12.85
N ILE A 259 24.18 19.24 13.86
CA ILE A 259 24.32 20.54 14.55
C ILE A 259 25.67 20.61 15.28
N ILE A 260 26.00 19.59 16.06
CA ILE A 260 27.26 19.48 16.82
C ILE A 260 28.49 19.48 15.88
N GLU A 261 28.43 18.76 14.76
CA GLU A 261 29.49 18.77 13.73
C GLU A 261 29.67 20.18 13.14
N ASN A 262 28.56 20.88 12.81
CA ASN A 262 28.63 22.26 12.34
C ASN A 262 29.19 23.22 13.40
N GLU A 263 28.91 23.01 14.68
CA GLU A 263 29.45 23.81 15.78
C GLU A 263 30.95 23.55 16.00
N PHE A 264 31.41 22.30 15.91
CA PHE A 264 32.84 21.98 15.89
C PHE A 264 33.55 22.62 14.68
N VAL A 265 32.98 22.53 13.47
CA VAL A 265 33.55 23.15 12.26
C VAL A 265 33.59 24.68 12.35
N ARG A 266 32.56 25.32 12.93
CA ARG A 266 32.59 26.78 13.21
C ARG A 266 33.66 27.15 14.22
N SER A 267 33.78 26.38 15.30
CA SER A 267 34.77 26.61 16.37
C SER A 267 36.20 26.43 15.86
N LEU A 268 36.44 25.40 15.05
CA LEU A 268 37.73 25.15 14.40
C LEU A 268 38.11 26.29 13.45
N LYS A 269 37.16 26.78 12.62
CA LYS A 269 37.40 27.94 11.74
C LYS A 269 37.64 29.24 12.51
N ALA A 270 37.04 29.42 13.69
CA ALA A 270 37.30 30.56 14.55
C ALA A 270 38.73 30.51 15.12
N ALA A 271 39.16 29.35 15.64
CA ALA A 271 40.52 29.15 16.13
C ALA A 271 41.58 29.21 15.02
N GLU A 272 41.27 28.72 13.81
CA GLU A 272 42.11 28.86 12.61
C GLU A 272 42.30 30.34 12.26
N LYS A 273 41.23 31.14 12.25
CA LYS A 273 41.29 32.59 12.01
C LYS A 273 42.11 33.31 13.09
N GLU A 274 41.91 32.98 14.37
CA GLU A 274 42.70 33.56 15.47
C GLU A 274 44.20 33.22 15.33
N SER A 275 44.51 31.97 14.97
CA SER A 275 45.89 31.52 14.70
C SER A 275 46.53 32.30 13.54
N VAL A 276 45.80 32.52 12.44
CA VAL A 276 46.27 33.34 11.31
C VAL A 276 46.50 34.81 11.72
N GLU A 277 45.58 35.41 12.47
CA GLU A 277 45.78 36.78 12.99
C GLU A 277 46.98 36.89 13.94
N MET A 278 47.22 35.87 14.79
CA MET A 278 48.39 35.83 15.67
C MET A 278 49.70 35.62 14.90
N GLN A 279 49.68 34.83 13.83
CA GLN A 279 50.81 34.68 12.92
C GLN A 279 51.11 35.97 12.16
N GLU A 280 50.08 36.73 11.74
CA GLU A 280 50.26 38.04 11.10
C GLU A 280 50.85 39.07 12.08
N ARG A 281 50.33 39.14 13.32
CA ARG A 281 50.90 39.96 14.39
C ARG A 281 52.36 39.60 14.68
N HIS A 282 52.70 38.30 14.70
CA HIS A 282 54.08 37.85 14.85
C HIS A 282 54.96 38.32 13.69
N SER A 283 54.48 38.20 12.44
CA SER A 283 55.21 38.67 11.25
C SER A 283 55.47 40.19 11.30
N GLN A 284 54.47 40.98 11.69
CA GLN A 284 54.61 42.44 11.89
C GLN A 284 55.67 42.76 12.96
N LEU A 285 55.63 42.09 14.11
CA LEU A 285 56.64 42.25 15.17
C LEU A 285 58.05 41.81 14.75
N THR A 286 58.19 40.80 13.87
CA THR A 286 59.51 40.45 13.31
C THR A 286 60.03 41.49 12.33
N GLU A 287 59.17 42.08 11.48
CA GLU A 287 59.57 43.21 10.63
C GLU A 287 59.98 44.44 11.46
N GLU A 288 59.23 44.78 12.51
CA GLU A 288 59.59 45.88 13.42
C GLU A 288 60.91 45.63 14.14
N LYS A 289 61.15 44.40 14.62
CA LYS A 289 62.43 43.98 15.20
C LYS A 289 63.58 44.13 14.20
N GLU A 290 63.42 43.71 12.95
CA GLU A 290 64.44 43.85 11.92
C GLU A 290 64.70 45.33 11.55
N ARG A 291 63.65 46.15 11.44
CA ARG A 291 63.79 47.61 11.24
C ARG A 291 64.54 48.28 12.39
N LEU A 292 64.26 47.89 13.64
CA LEU A 292 64.97 48.38 14.83
C LEU A 292 66.42 47.89 14.90
N LEU A 293 66.70 46.63 14.54
CA LEU A 293 68.08 46.11 14.44
C LEU A 293 68.89 46.85 13.38
N ASN A 294 68.33 47.07 12.19
CA ASN A 294 68.98 47.87 11.15
C ASN A 294 69.23 49.32 11.58
N SER A 295 68.29 49.91 12.35
CA SER A 295 68.45 51.26 12.92
C SER A 295 69.53 51.33 14.00
N LEU A 296 69.67 50.27 14.81
CA LEU A 296 70.75 50.13 15.79
C LEU A 296 72.11 50.00 15.10
N VAL A 297 72.21 49.14 14.08
CA VAL A 297 73.45 48.96 13.31
C VAL A 297 73.89 50.25 12.62
N GLU A 298 72.97 51.04 12.06
CA GLU A 298 73.30 52.38 11.53
C GLU A 298 73.78 53.31 12.65
N ALA A 299 73.15 53.32 13.83
CA ALA A 299 73.61 54.11 14.97
C ALA A 299 75.01 53.70 15.45
N GLU A 300 75.34 52.40 15.47
CA GLU A 300 76.67 51.87 15.76
C GLU A 300 77.71 52.34 14.72
N HIS A 301 77.36 52.32 13.43
CA HIS A 301 78.22 52.88 12.36
C HIS A 301 78.45 54.38 12.55
N GLN A 302 77.42 55.16 12.90
CA GLN A 302 77.57 56.59 13.20
C GLN A 302 78.45 56.82 14.43
N ILE A 303 78.31 56.03 15.50
CA ILE A 303 79.19 56.09 16.67
C ILE A 303 80.65 55.82 16.25
N MET A 304 80.90 54.75 15.49
CA MET A 304 82.25 54.41 15.00
C MET A 304 82.86 55.53 14.12
N LEU A 305 82.05 56.19 13.28
CA LEU A 305 82.47 57.35 12.49
C LEU A 305 82.84 58.55 13.39
N TRP A 306 82.06 58.81 14.44
CA TRP A 306 82.37 59.86 15.42
C TRP A 306 83.60 59.52 16.27
N GLU A 307 83.79 58.28 16.69
CA GLU A 307 85.00 57.83 17.38
C GLU A 307 86.25 57.98 16.50
N LYS A 308 86.18 57.56 15.23
CA LYS A 308 87.28 57.75 14.26
C LYS A 308 87.57 59.24 14.02
N LYS A 309 86.55 60.08 13.96
CA LYS A 309 86.70 61.54 13.83
C LYS A 309 87.32 62.15 15.09
N ILE A 310 86.91 61.72 16.28
CA ILE A 310 87.51 62.12 17.56
C ILE A 310 88.98 61.69 17.58
N GLN A 311 89.29 60.45 17.20
CA GLN A 311 90.65 59.93 17.15
C GLN A 311 91.53 60.72 16.17
N LEU A 312 91.04 61.02 14.96
CA LEU A 312 91.74 61.90 14.02
C LEU A 312 91.94 63.32 14.58
N THR A 313 91.01 63.88 15.37
CA THR A 313 91.25 65.17 16.04
C THR A 313 92.22 65.09 17.23
N LYS A 314 92.32 63.93 17.91
CA LYS A 314 93.36 63.68 18.94
C LYS A 314 94.74 63.53 18.30
N GLU A 315 94.84 62.78 17.21
CA GLU A 315 96.07 62.58 16.43
C GLU A 315 96.51 63.88 15.77
N MET A 316 95.58 64.64 15.15
CA MET A 316 95.87 65.97 14.61
C MET A 316 96.30 66.94 15.72
N ARG A 317 95.70 66.88 16.92
CA ARG A 317 96.16 67.67 18.07
C ARG A 317 97.55 67.25 18.51
N ALA A 318 97.84 65.96 18.66
CA ALA A 318 99.16 65.45 19.04
C ALA A 318 100.24 65.72 17.97
N ALA A 319 99.87 65.71 16.69
CA ALA A 319 100.73 66.11 15.58
C ALA A 319 100.97 67.63 15.59
N VAL A 320 99.95 68.44 15.86
CA VAL A 320 100.11 69.89 16.07
C VAL A 320 100.91 70.18 17.34
N GLU A 321 100.80 69.40 18.42
CA GLU A 321 101.58 69.57 19.66
C GLU A 321 103.04 69.07 19.53
N SER A 322 103.33 68.14 18.61
CA SER A 322 104.69 67.66 18.32
C SER A 322 105.40 68.44 17.20
N LEU A 323 104.65 69.01 16.24
CA LEU A 323 105.17 69.95 15.22
C LEU A 323 105.12 71.41 15.69
N SER A 324 104.34 71.76 16.72
CA SER A 324 104.45 73.06 17.39
C SER A 324 105.78 73.11 18.13
N GLY A 325 106.81 73.61 17.47
CA GLY A 325 107.36 74.94 17.77
C GLY A 325 107.57 75.31 19.23
N ARG A 326 107.76 74.36 20.15
CA ARG A 326 107.96 74.60 21.58
C ARG A 326 109.41 74.98 21.89
N SER A 327 110.33 74.63 20.99
CA SER A 327 111.65 75.24 20.87
C SER A 327 111.53 76.66 20.32
N GLU A 328 110.86 76.83 19.17
CA GLU A 328 110.80 78.10 18.44
C GLU A 328 110.01 79.19 19.17
N THR A 329 108.86 78.89 19.75
CA THR A 329 108.09 79.85 20.58
C THR A 329 108.77 80.12 21.92
N GLN A 330 109.62 79.22 22.43
CA GLN A 330 110.43 79.50 23.62
C GLN A 330 111.64 80.38 23.27
N ALA A 331 112.26 80.18 22.10
CA ALA A 331 113.31 81.04 21.55
C ALA A 331 112.78 82.43 21.15
N MET A 332 111.59 82.50 20.54
CA MET A 332 110.88 83.75 20.32
C MET A 332 110.50 84.39 21.66
N LYS A 333 110.15 83.64 22.72
CA LYS A 333 109.90 84.22 24.05
C LYS A 333 111.17 84.76 24.72
N THR A 334 112.32 84.11 24.59
CA THR A 334 113.58 84.64 25.14
C THR A 334 114.06 85.86 24.35
N GLU A 335 113.96 85.86 23.02
CA GLU A 335 114.28 87.05 22.21
C GLU A 335 113.21 88.15 22.35
N ILE A 336 111.93 87.83 22.54
CA ILE A 336 110.88 88.81 22.94
C ILE A 336 111.22 89.39 24.31
N HIS A 337 111.73 88.62 25.28
CA HIS A 337 112.13 89.18 26.57
C HIS A 337 113.34 90.09 26.44
N ARG A 338 114.33 89.71 25.62
CA ARG A 338 115.49 90.54 25.25
C ARG A 338 115.07 91.82 24.52
N MET A 339 114.10 91.71 23.60
CA MET A 339 113.47 92.83 22.92
C MET A 339 112.57 93.65 23.83
N GLN A 340 111.96 93.10 24.88
CA GLN A 340 111.18 93.84 25.89
C GLN A 340 112.09 94.70 26.76
N VAL A 341 113.27 94.20 27.15
CA VAL A 341 114.30 95.01 27.81
C VAL A 341 114.79 96.12 26.87
N ARG A 342 115.03 95.80 25.59
CA ARG A 342 115.42 96.77 24.56
C ARG A 342 114.30 97.79 24.26
N TYR A 343 113.04 97.38 24.33
CA TYR A 343 111.83 98.19 24.14
C TYR A 343 111.58 99.09 25.36
N GLY A 344 111.87 98.65 26.58
CA GLY A 344 111.88 99.52 27.77
C GLY A 344 112.92 100.65 27.67
N GLN A 345 114.02 100.42 26.96
CA GLN A 345 115.00 101.46 26.60
C GLN A 345 114.53 102.30 25.40
N LEU A 346 113.91 101.69 24.39
CA LEU A 346 113.41 102.38 23.20
C LEU A 346 112.19 103.26 23.47
N MET A 347 111.27 102.87 24.37
CA MET A 347 110.08 103.64 24.73
C MET A 347 110.43 105.03 25.29
N LYS A 348 111.50 105.13 26.10
CA LYS A 348 112.05 106.40 26.57
C LYS A 348 112.67 107.28 25.47
N GLN A 349 112.83 106.74 24.25
CA GLN A 349 113.19 107.49 23.05
C GLN A 349 111.99 107.66 22.10
N GLN A 350 111.00 106.76 22.14
CA GLN A 350 109.87 106.71 21.21
C GLN A 350 108.74 107.69 21.60
N GLU A 351 108.63 108.12 22.86
CA GLU A 351 107.83 109.30 23.24
C GLU A 351 108.26 110.58 22.48
N LYS A 352 109.52 110.64 22.01
CA LYS A 352 110.01 111.74 21.15
C LYS A 352 109.42 111.67 19.73
N MET A 353 109.03 110.48 19.27
CA MET A 353 108.58 110.17 17.90
C MET A 353 107.05 110.03 17.77
N ILE A 354 106.29 110.21 18.86
CA ILE A 354 104.82 110.37 18.85
C ILE A 354 104.38 111.66 18.11
N ARG A 355 105.31 112.48 17.61
CA ARG A 355 105.06 113.67 16.78
C ARG A 355 104.98 113.43 15.27
N ASP A 356 105.40 112.25 14.79
CA ASP A 356 105.26 111.85 13.39
C ASP A 356 104.30 110.63 13.35
N MET A 357 103.03 110.81 13.71
CA MET A 357 101.97 111.47 12.92
C MET A 357 101.60 110.66 11.66
N GLU A 358 100.55 109.86 11.82
CA GLU A 358 99.39 109.80 10.90
C GLU A 358 99.66 109.67 9.39
N ALA A 359 99.55 108.44 8.85
CA ALA A 359 98.89 108.17 7.56
C ALA A 359 98.66 106.66 7.31
N SER A 360 97.69 106.34 6.43
CA SER A 360 97.57 105.07 5.67
C SER A 360 97.50 103.76 6.50
N VAL A 361 96.35 103.18 6.89
CA VAL A 361 95.02 102.98 6.25
C VAL A 361 95.01 101.92 5.13
N SER A 362 94.05 100.96 5.20
CA SER A 362 93.56 100.08 4.10
C SER A 362 94.45 98.87 3.66
N GLN A 363 93.98 97.76 3.04
CA GLN A 363 92.64 97.30 2.56
C GLN A 363 92.58 95.78 2.14
N ARG A 364 91.36 95.15 2.14
CA ARG A 364 90.76 94.19 1.13
C ARG A 364 91.54 92.90 0.71
N GLU A 365 91.17 92.01 -0.24
CA GLU A 365 89.94 91.29 -0.76
C GLU A 365 90.48 90.02 -1.53
N THR A 366 89.84 88.85 -1.83
CA THR A 366 88.48 88.26 -1.79
C THR A 366 87.80 88.04 -3.17
N ILE A 367 87.83 86.81 -3.77
CA ILE A 367 86.91 86.26 -4.84
C ILE A 367 87.31 84.81 -5.32
N ALA A 368 86.42 84.12 -6.08
CA ALA A 368 86.62 82.94 -6.99
C ALA A 368 86.66 81.47 -6.44
N LEU A 369 86.14 80.40 -7.12
CA LEU A 369 85.32 80.28 -8.35
C LEU A 369 84.53 78.92 -8.47
N ARG A 370 83.23 79.01 -8.86
CA ARG A 370 82.38 78.15 -9.76
C ARG A 370 82.55 76.60 -9.91
N GLY A 371 81.40 75.90 -9.87
CA GLY A 371 81.14 74.56 -10.45
C GLY A 371 79.62 74.31 -10.63
N GLU A 372 79.17 73.41 -11.53
CA GLU A 372 77.76 73.34 -12.03
C GLU A 372 77.06 71.98 -11.79
N GLY A 373 75.71 71.96 -11.77
CA GLY A 373 74.92 70.72 -11.88
C GLY A 373 73.48 70.73 -11.33
N GLN A 374 72.48 71.06 -12.15
CA GLN A 374 71.04 70.81 -11.86
C GLN A 374 70.50 69.62 -12.67
N LYS A 375 69.51 68.88 -12.13
CA LYS A 375 68.28 68.48 -12.85
C LYS A 375 67.22 67.82 -11.96
N THR A 376 66.00 67.70 -12.50
CA THR A 376 64.77 67.38 -11.76
C THR A 376 63.83 66.43 -12.50
N ASP A 377 63.14 65.58 -11.73
CA ASP A 377 61.72 65.19 -11.88
C ASP A 377 61.24 64.08 -12.88
N LYS A 378 60.20 63.37 -12.41
CA LYS A 378 59.11 62.61 -13.08
C LYS A 378 59.30 61.25 -13.80
N LYS A 379 58.18 60.50 -13.72
CA LYS A 379 57.92 59.11 -14.13
C LYS A 379 57.68 58.94 -15.64
N ARG A 380 57.93 57.73 -16.17
CA ARG A 380 57.22 57.17 -17.34
C ARG A 380 56.95 55.67 -17.17
N ILE A 381 55.83 55.20 -17.74
CA ILE A 381 55.42 53.78 -17.81
C ILE A 381 55.63 53.29 -19.26
N THR A 382 55.99 52.02 -19.44
CA THR A 382 56.54 51.48 -20.69
C THR A 382 55.53 50.61 -21.46
N LYS A 383 55.61 50.61 -22.80
CA LYS A 383 54.67 49.96 -23.74
C LYS A 383 54.35 48.47 -23.51
N GLY A 384 55.14 47.74 -22.70
CA GLY A 384 55.02 46.29 -22.53
C GLY A 384 53.73 45.82 -21.80
N GLU A 385 53.29 46.55 -20.78
CA GLU A 385 52.13 46.14 -19.96
C GLU A 385 50.82 46.08 -20.77
N PHE A 386 50.66 47.00 -21.73
CA PHE A 386 49.48 47.05 -22.59
C PHE A 386 49.35 45.84 -23.51
N HIS A 387 50.45 45.17 -23.90
CA HIS A 387 50.35 43.94 -24.68
C HIS A 387 49.92 42.75 -23.82
N ARG A 388 50.53 42.56 -22.63
CA ARG A 388 50.12 41.48 -21.70
C ARG A 388 48.65 41.59 -21.31
N LYS A 389 48.18 42.77 -20.89
CA LYS A 389 46.75 42.98 -20.56
C LYS A 389 45.81 42.77 -21.76
N LYS A 390 46.21 43.13 -22.98
CA LYS A 390 45.41 42.85 -24.20
C LYS A 390 45.31 41.35 -24.49
N GLU A 391 46.34 40.58 -24.19
CA GLU A 391 46.40 39.14 -24.44
C GLU A 391 45.69 38.33 -23.33
N GLU A 392 45.82 38.75 -22.07
CA GLU A 392 45.02 38.26 -20.94
C GLU A 392 43.52 38.51 -21.15
N LEU A 393 43.13 39.71 -21.60
CA LEU A 393 41.73 40.02 -21.92
C LEU A 393 41.20 39.17 -23.07
N ARG A 394 42.01 38.89 -24.11
CA ARG A 394 41.64 37.96 -25.19
C ARG A 394 41.43 36.54 -24.70
N LYS A 395 42.30 36.04 -23.80
CA LYS A 395 42.10 34.73 -23.16
C LYS A 395 40.82 34.68 -22.34
N LYS A 396 40.58 35.69 -21.49
CA LYS A 396 39.35 35.81 -20.69
C LYS A 396 38.08 35.88 -21.55
N ILE A 397 38.10 36.63 -22.66
CA ILE A 397 36.97 36.68 -23.60
C ILE A 397 36.69 35.29 -24.18
N SER A 398 37.72 34.58 -24.68
CA SER A 398 37.58 33.21 -25.21
C SER A 398 37.05 32.23 -24.16
N GLU A 399 37.55 32.32 -22.93
CA GLU A 399 37.12 31.50 -21.80
C GLU A 399 35.66 31.78 -21.40
N THR A 400 35.25 33.06 -21.32
CA THR A 400 33.83 33.42 -21.11
C THR A 400 32.93 32.99 -22.26
N GLN A 401 33.41 33.01 -23.50
CA GLN A 401 32.66 32.57 -24.68
C GLN A 401 32.48 31.05 -24.69
N LYS A 402 33.49 30.27 -24.28
CA LYS A 402 33.36 28.83 -24.06
C LYS A 402 32.37 28.54 -22.94
N ASN A 403 32.50 29.20 -21.79
CA ASN A 403 31.58 29.01 -20.66
C ASN A 403 30.13 29.35 -21.06
N ALA A 404 29.91 30.40 -21.86
CA ALA A 404 28.59 30.73 -22.40
C ALA A 404 28.03 29.64 -23.34
N GLN A 405 28.87 29.02 -24.18
CA GLN A 405 28.47 27.88 -25.01
C GLN A 405 28.11 26.64 -24.17
N ASP A 406 28.87 26.36 -23.10
CA ASP A 406 28.59 25.24 -22.20
C ASP A 406 27.33 25.49 -21.34
N CYS A 407 27.06 26.75 -20.95
CA CYS A 407 25.76 27.17 -20.41
C CYS A 407 24.61 27.02 -21.44
N THR A 408 24.85 27.28 -22.73
CA THR A 408 23.82 27.11 -23.76
C THR A 408 23.47 25.63 -23.96
N LYS A 409 24.44 24.72 -23.89
CA LYS A 409 24.19 23.26 -23.95
C LYS A 409 23.36 22.78 -22.76
N THR A 410 23.74 23.17 -21.54
CA THR A 410 23.00 22.77 -20.33
C THR A 410 21.58 23.33 -20.30
N ILE A 411 21.32 24.52 -20.88
CA ILE A 411 19.95 25.01 -21.11
C ILE A 411 19.17 24.09 -22.06
N LEU A 412 19.74 23.70 -23.20
CA LEU A 412 19.08 22.79 -24.16
C LEU A 412 18.83 21.38 -23.57
N GLU A 413 19.73 20.89 -22.73
CA GLU A 413 19.57 19.63 -21.98
C GLU A 413 18.45 19.74 -20.93
N LEU A 414 18.34 20.89 -20.25
CA LEU A 414 17.24 21.18 -19.31
C LEU A 414 15.89 21.35 -20.03
N GLU A 415 15.84 21.99 -21.20
CA GLU A 415 14.63 22.10 -22.03
C GLU A 415 14.18 20.73 -22.54
N SER A 416 15.11 19.88 -22.97
CA SER A 416 14.82 18.51 -23.44
C SER A 416 14.32 17.59 -22.31
N THR A 417 14.93 17.69 -21.12
CA THR A 417 14.46 16.95 -19.92
C THR A 417 13.13 17.49 -19.41
N GLN A 418 12.90 18.81 -19.43
CA GLN A 418 11.59 19.41 -19.13
C GLN A 418 10.50 18.94 -20.10
N ALA A 419 10.79 18.91 -21.40
CA ALA A 419 9.84 18.45 -22.42
C ALA A 419 9.45 16.97 -22.20
N SER A 420 10.42 16.08 -22.02
CA SER A 420 10.17 14.65 -21.78
C SER A 420 9.47 14.38 -20.44
N LEU A 421 9.81 15.11 -19.37
CA LEU A 421 9.07 15.06 -18.10
C LEU A 421 7.61 15.55 -18.27
N SER A 422 7.37 16.60 -19.04
CA SER A 422 6.02 17.11 -19.28
C SER A 422 5.14 16.12 -20.07
N ALA A 423 5.73 15.40 -21.02
CA ALA A 423 5.04 14.34 -21.76
C ALA A 423 4.67 13.15 -20.86
N SER A 424 5.60 12.71 -20.01
CA SER A 424 5.33 11.62 -19.05
C SER A 424 4.32 12.04 -17.97
N PHE A 425 4.34 13.29 -17.53
CA PHE A 425 3.30 13.84 -16.64
C PHE A 425 1.92 13.80 -17.30
N LEU A 426 1.80 14.20 -18.58
CA LEU A 426 0.54 14.14 -19.32
C LEU A 426 0.02 12.70 -19.47
N GLU A 427 0.91 11.75 -19.77
CA GLU A 427 0.59 10.31 -19.84
C GLU A 427 0.05 9.80 -18.50
N LYS A 428 0.73 10.11 -17.38
CA LYS A 428 0.28 9.72 -16.04
C LYS A 428 -1.02 10.42 -15.62
N GLN A 429 -1.25 11.66 -16.07
CA GLN A 429 -2.52 12.35 -15.86
C GLN A 429 -3.67 11.66 -16.61
N GLN A 430 -3.46 11.23 -17.85
CA GLN A 430 -4.45 10.48 -18.63
C GLN A 430 -4.73 9.09 -18.01
N GLU A 431 -3.69 8.40 -17.53
CA GLU A 431 -3.83 7.12 -16.82
C GLU A 431 -4.65 7.28 -15.52
N LEU A 432 -4.38 8.32 -14.74
CA LEU A 432 -5.17 8.65 -13.54
C LEU A 432 -6.63 8.97 -13.87
N CYS A 433 -6.91 9.76 -14.90
CA CYS A 433 -8.29 10.03 -15.35
C CYS A 433 -9.02 8.75 -15.78
N ARG A 434 -8.34 7.82 -16.45
CA ARG A 434 -8.90 6.50 -16.81
C ARG A 434 -9.21 5.67 -15.56
N LEU A 435 -8.24 5.52 -14.65
CA LEU A 435 -8.41 4.76 -13.41
C LEU A 435 -9.52 5.35 -12.52
N GLN A 436 -9.68 6.68 -12.50
CA GLN A 436 -10.77 7.36 -11.80
C GLN A 436 -12.14 7.07 -12.43
N ALA A 437 -12.23 7.03 -13.77
CA ALA A 437 -13.46 6.64 -14.46
C ALA A 437 -13.81 5.16 -14.21
N GLU A 438 -12.82 4.26 -14.24
CA GLU A 438 -12.98 2.84 -13.91
C GLU A 438 -13.45 2.66 -12.44
N ALA A 439 -12.87 3.39 -11.48
CA ALA A 439 -13.28 3.38 -10.08
C ALA A 439 -14.72 3.89 -9.88
N HIS A 440 -15.10 5.02 -10.49
CA HIS A 440 -16.48 5.54 -10.42
C HIS A 440 -17.52 4.60 -11.07
N GLY A 441 -17.10 3.79 -12.06
CA GLY A 441 -17.92 2.70 -12.60
C GLY A 441 -18.14 1.58 -11.58
N LEU A 442 -17.06 1.08 -10.98
CA LEU A 442 -17.10 0.01 -9.97
C LEU A 442 -17.91 0.43 -8.72
N ASP A 443 -17.81 1.68 -8.27
CA ASP A 443 -18.65 2.22 -7.19
C ASP A 443 -20.14 2.17 -7.56
N SER A 444 -20.49 2.58 -8.78
CA SER A 444 -21.87 2.56 -9.28
C SER A 444 -22.44 1.14 -9.37
N ASP A 445 -21.63 0.16 -9.77
CA ASP A 445 -22.03 -1.25 -9.79
C ASP A 445 -22.14 -1.83 -8.36
N ALA A 446 -21.26 -1.44 -7.44
CA ALA A 446 -21.34 -1.82 -6.04
C ALA A 446 -22.62 -1.26 -5.36
N GLU A 447 -23.00 -0.01 -5.65
CA GLU A 447 -24.29 0.57 -5.24
C GLU A 447 -25.48 -0.21 -5.83
N SER A 448 -25.45 -0.50 -7.14
CA SER A 448 -26.47 -1.29 -7.84
C SER A 448 -26.67 -2.68 -7.22
N LEU A 449 -25.58 -3.40 -6.94
CA LEU A 449 -25.61 -4.71 -6.29
C LEU A 449 -26.07 -4.64 -4.83
N ARG A 450 -25.67 -3.61 -4.08
CA ARG A 450 -26.13 -3.37 -2.69
C ARG A 450 -27.64 -3.11 -2.64
N ASN A 451 -28.17 -2.34 -3.59
CA ASN A 451 -29.60 -2.05 -3.69
C ASN A 451 -30.40 -3.29 -4.10
N LYS A 452 -29.93 -4.07 -5.10
CA LYS A 452 -30.51 -5.38 -5.46
C LYS A 452 -30.54 -6.35 -4.28
N LYS A 453 -29.44 -6.45 -3.51
CA LYS A 453 -29.38 -7.26 -2.28
C LYS A 453 -30.40 -6.81 -1.23
N ARG A 454 -30.60 -5.50 -1.06
CA ARG A 454 -31.60 -4.94 -0.14
C ARG A 454 -33.03 -5.24 -0.58
N TRP A 455 -33.34 -5.15 -1.89
CA TRP A 455 -34.64 -5.53 -2.43
C TRP A 455 -34.94 -7.01 -2.26
N ASN A 456 -34.00 -7.89 -2.65
CA ASN A 456 -34.17 -9.34 -2.54
C ASN A 456 -34.40 -9.78 -1.09
N LEU A 457 -33.77 -9.12 -0.11
CA LEU A 457 -34.03 -9.35 1.32
C LEU A 457 -35.47 -8.98 1.72
N LEU A 458 -36.00 -7.85 1.22
CA LEU A 458 -37.39 -7.45 1.46
C LEU A 458 -38.38 -8.43 0.81
N GLU A 459 -38.08 -8.93 -0.40
CA GLU A 459 -38.88 -9.97 -1.05
C GLU A 459 -38.88 -11.28 -0.26
N ILE A 460 -37.71 -11.75 0.20
CA ILE A 460 -37.60 -12.96 1.04
C ILE A 460 -38.43 -12.81 2.33
N VAL A 461 -38.38 -11.65 3.00
CA VAL A 461 -39.21 -11.38 4.19
C VAL A 461 -40.70 -11.37 3.85
N ALA A 462 -41.10 -10.84 2.69
CA ALA A 462 -42.49 -10.88 2.22
C ALA A 462 -42.95 -12.33 1.92
N TYR A 463 -42.11 -13.15 1.27
CA TYR A 463 -42.41 -14.55 1.01
C TYR A 463 -42.47 -15.40 2.29
N GLN A 464 -41.56 -15.19 3.25
CA GLN A 464 -41.61 -15.82 4.58
C GLN A 464 -42.88 -15.42 5.35
N THR A 465 -43.30 -14.16 5.25
CA THR A 465 -44.54 -13.68 5.88
C THR A 465 -45.78 -14.32 5.22
N ARG A 466 -45.81 -14.40 3.88
CA ARG A 466 -46.85 -15.13 3.13
C ARG A 466 -46.87 -16.61 3.51
N GLN A 467 -45.72 -17.26 3.66
CA GLN A 467 -45.60 -18.66 4.09
C GLN A 467 -46.19 -18.86 5.50
N LYS A 468 -45.88 -17.97 6.45
CA LYS A 468 -46.46 -18.01 7.82
C LYS A 468 -47.99 -17.88 7.79
N HIS A 469 -48.54 -17.00 6.94
CA HIS A 469 -49.99 -16.87 6.78
C HIS A 469 -50.63 -18.12 6.14
N LEU A 470 -50.01 -18.71 5.12
CA LEU A 470 -50.48 -19.96 4.51
C LEU A 470 -50.39 -21.16 5.48
N GLN A 471 -49.36 -21.21 6.32
CA GLN A 471 -49.26 -22.21 7.38
C GLN A 471 -50.34 -22.01 8.44
N ALA A 472 -50.57 -20.77 8.90
CA ALA A 472 -51.64 -20.45 9.85
C ALA A 472 -53.04 -20.78 9.28
N LEU A 473 -53.24 -20.65 7.96
CA LEU A 473 -54.46 -21.06 7.28
C LEU A 473 -54.64 -22.59 7.30
N ARG A 474 -53.58 -23.34 6.98
CA ARG A 474 -53.57 -24.82 7.10
C ARG A 474 -53.80 -25.30 8.53
N GLU A 475 -53.37 -24.53 9.53
CA GLU A 475 -53.58 -24.81 10.96
C GLU A 475 -54.93 -24.28 11.50
N GLY A 476 -55.79 -23.67 10.67
CA GLY A 476 -57.08 -23.13 11.08
C GLY A 476 -57.02 -21.86 11.96
N LYS A 477 -55.82 -21.28 12.15
CA LYS A 477 -55.54 -20.15 13.04
C LYS A 477 -55.58 -18.79 12.32
N TYR A 478 -55.67 -18.78 10.99
CA TYR A 478 -55.65 -17.54 10.20
C TYR A 478 -57.03 -16.88 10.12
N ALA A 479 -57.17 -15.70 10.70
CA ALA A 479 -58.36 -14.85 10.54
C ALA A 479 -58.27 -14.01 9.26
N PRO A 480 -59.20 -14.13 8.29
CA PRO A 480 -59.21 -13.28 7.10
C PRO A 480 -59.57 -11.83 7.46
N LEU A 481 -58.70 -10.87 7.10
CA LEU A 481 -58.98 -9.44 7.31
C LEU A 481 -60.11 -8.91 6.42
N CYS A 482 -60.34 -9.54 5.26
CA CYS A 482 -61.46 -9.27 4.37
C CYS A 482 -62.29 -10.54 4.23
N ARG A 483 -63.59 -10.48 4.54
CA ARG A 483 -64.53 -11.60 4.41
C ARG A 483 -65.40 -11.55 3.15
N THR A 484 -65.39 -10.42 2.45
CA THR A 484 -66.09 -10.21 1.18
C THR A 484 -65.11 -9.72 0.11
N GLU A 485 -65.36 -10.11 -1.14
CA GLU A 485 -64.53 -9.74 -2.30
C GLU A 485 -64.49 -8.23 -2.54
N GLN A 486 -65.61 -7.54 -2.30
CA GLN A 486 -65.70 -6.07 -2.33
C GLN A 486 -64.78 -5.41 -1.29
N ALA A 487 -64.70 -5.93 -0.06
CA ALA A 487 -63.79 -5.40 0.96
C ALA A 487 -62.32 -5.65 0.59
N TRP A 488 -62.02 -6.82 0.03
CA TRP A 488 -60.67 -7.13 -0.47
C TRP A 488 -60.26 -6.21 -1.61
N SER A 489 -61.14 -5.97 -2.59
CA SER A 489 -60.89 -5.05 -3.70
C SER A 489 -60.66 -3.62 -3.22
N ASN A 490 -61.47 -3.14 -2.27
CA ASN A 490 -61.32 -1.81 -1.66
C ASN A 490 -59.98 -1.64 -0.93
N GLU A 491 -59.54 -2.62 -0.13
CA GLU A 491 -58.22 -2.58 0.52
C GLU A 491 -57.07 -2.73 -0.49
N GLN A 492 -57.22 -3.56 -1.52
CA GLN A 492 -56.24 -3.66 -2.61
C GLN A 492 -56.09 -2.32 -3.33
N GLN A 493 -57.19 -1.60 -3.58
CA GLN A 493 -57.17 -0.29 -4.22
C GLN A 493 -56.50 0.77 -3.33
N LYS A 494 -56.85 0.84 -2.04
CA LYS A 494 -56.15 1.71 -1.06
C LYS A 494 -54.64 1.46 -1.03
N LEU A 495 -54.21 0.20 -1.17
CA LEU A 495 -52.79 -0.15 -1.26
C LEU A 495 -52.14 0.31 -2.57
N ARG A 496 -52.82 0.18 -3.73
CA ARG A 496 -52.33 0.74 -5.01
C ARG A 496 -52.17 2.25 -4.93
N ASP A 497 -53.16 2.96 -4.39
CA ASP A 497 -53.14 4.43 -4.37
C ASP A 497 -52.13 4.98 -3.34
N ARG A 498 -51.91 4.28 -2.22
CA ARG A 498 -50.77 4.53 -1.33
C ARG A 498 -49.42 4.34 -2.04
N LEU A 499 -49.24 3.28 -2.83
CA LEU A 499 -48.01 3.06 -3.60
C LEU A 499 -47.80 4.14 -4.66
N ARG A 500 -48.86 4.56 -5.37
CA ARG A 500 -48.83 5.69 -6.32
C ARG A 500 -48.43 7.00 -5.63
N THR A 501 -48.99 7.27 -4.44
CA THR A 501 -48.65 8.45 -3.62
C THR A 501 -47.18 8.42 -3.16
N ILE A 502 -46.68 7.25 -2.75
CA ILE A 502 -45.26 7.09 -2.37
C ILE A 502 -44.34 7.30 -3.59
N ASN A 503 -44.72 6.80 -4.76
CA ASN A 503 -43.92 6.96 -5.97
C ASN A 503 -43.88 8.42 -6.47
N THR A 504 -44.99 9.16 -6.40
CA THR A 504 -45.01 10.59 -6.72
C THR A 504 -44.19 11.41 -5.73
N ILE A 505 -44.25 11.11 -4.43
CA ILE A 505 -43.36 11.72 -3.42
C ILE A 505 -41.88 11.44 -3.72
N ILE A 506 -41.54 10.21 -4.12
CA ILE A 506 -40.15 9.86 -4.49
C ILE A 506 -39.68 10.63 -5.72
N HIS A 507 -40.50 10.75 -6.77
CA HIS A 507 -40.16 11.58 -7.93
C HIS A 507 -40.04 13.06 -7.59
N GLN A 508 -40.91 13.59 -6.71
CA GLN A 508 -40.82 14.98 -6.24
C GLN A 508 -39.49 15.22 -5.50
N ILE A 509 -39.11 14.33 -4.57
CA ILE A 509 -37.82 14.42 -3.86
C ILE A 509 -36.62 14.28 -4.82
N GLN A 510 -36.72 13.44 -5.86
CA GLN A 510 -35.69 13.32 -6.91
C GLN A 510 -35.52 14.62 -7.72
N GLN A 511 -36.58 15.41 -7.90
CA GLN A 511 -36.55 16.70 -8.61
C GLN A 511 -36.09 17.85 -7.70
N GLU A 512 -36.62 17.92 -6.47
CA GLU A 512 -36.28 18.96 -5.49
C GLU A 512 -34.86 18.80 -4.93
N HIS A 513 -34.36 17.57 -4.82
CA HIS A 513 -33.05 17.25 -4.24
C HIS A 513 -32.22 16.29 -5.13
N PRO A 514 -31.51 16.81 -6.15
CA PRO A 514 -30.65 16.00 -7.04
C PRO A 514 -29.59 15.15 -6.29
N GLN A 515 -29.13 15.62 -5.13
CA GLN A 515 -28.21 14.88 -4.24
C GLN A 515 -28.79 13.54 -3.73
N HIS A 516 -30.12 13.39 -3.71
CA HIS A 516 -30.82 12.17 -3.31
C HIS A 516 -31.33 11.35 -4.50
N GLN A 517 -31.09 11.79 -5.74
CA GLN A 517 -31.53 11.10 -6.95
C GLN A 517 -30.93 9.68 -7.04
N ARG A 518 -29.59 9.52 -6.97
CA ARG A 518 -28.92 8.20 -6.97
C ARG A 518 -29.45 7.27 -5.85
N PRO A 519 -29.45 7.66 -4.55
CA PRO A 519 -29.95 6.81 -3.47
C PRO A 519 -31.43 6.41 -3.55
N LEU A 520 -32.27 7.15 -4.30
CA LEU A 520 -33.70 6.89 -4.45
C LEU A 520 -34.09 6.25 -5.80
N GLN A 521 -33.20 6.27 -6.81
CA GLN A 521 -33.50 5.77 -8.16
C GLN A 521 -33.90 4.28 -8.17
N TRP A 522 -33.26 3.45 -7.35
CA TRP A 522 -33.61 2.03 -7.22
C TRP A 522 -34.99 1.80 -6.58
N LEU A 523 -35.42 2.67 -5.65
CA LEU A 523 -36.77 2.58 -5.06
C LEU A 523 -37.84 2.88 -6.11
N SER A 524 -37.59 3.87 -6.97
CA SER A 524 -38.44 4.19 -8.13
C SER A 524 -38.66 2.96 -9.01
N GLN A 525 -37.57 2.36 -9.52
CA GLN A 525 -37.60 1.17 -10.37
C GLN A 525 -38.28 -0.03 -9.69
N CYS A 526 -38.08 -0.21 -8.38
CA CYS A 526 -38.73 -1.26 -7.59
C CYS A 526 -40.23 -1.01 -7.32
N LEU A 527 -40.69 0.24 -7.30
CA LEU A 527 -42.11 0.59 -7.17
C LEU A 527 -42.82 0.52 -8.53
N GLU A 528 -42.22 1.09 -9.58
CA GLU A 528 -42.66 1.02 -10.97
C GLU A 528 -42.89 -0.43 -11.41
N SER A 529 -41.92 -1.33 -11.16
CA SER A 529 -42.07 -2.76 -11.48
C SER A 529 -43.17 -3.47 -10.68
N ARG A 530 -43.42 -3.08 -9.42
CA ARG A 530 -44.56 -3.62 -8.64
C ARG A 530 -45.93 -3.06 -9.05
N LEU A 531 -45.97 -1.87 -9.64
CA LEU A 531 -47.17 -1.29 -10.23
C LEU A 531 -47.47 -1.96 -11.58
N GLY A 532 -46.50 -2.02 -12.49
CA GLY A 532 -46.65 -2.58 -13.83
C GLY A 532 -46.89 -4.10 -13.86
N SER A 533 -46.25 -4.89 -12.99
CA SER A 533 -46.37 -6.36 -12.94
C SER A 533 -47.75 -6.88 -12.46
N ARG A 534 -48.79 -6.03 -12.46
CA ARG A 534 -50.15 -6.34 -12.00
C ARG A 534 -51.27 -5.66 -12.80
N GLU A 535 -50.93 -5.01 -13.91
CA GLU A 535 -51.89 -4.42 -14.84
C GLU A 535 -51.95 -5.19 -16.18
N GLY A 536 -51.39 -6.40 -16.21
CA GLY A 536 -51.52 -7.42 -17.27
C GLY A 536 -51.69 -8.82 -16.69
#